data_AF-A0A7S0WJI4-F1
#
_entry.id   AF-A0A7S0WJI4-F1
#
_cell.length_a   1.000
_cell.length_b   1.000
_cell.length_c   1.000
_cell.angle_alpha   90.00
_cell.angle_beta   90.00
_cell.angle_gamma   90.00
#
_symmetry.space_group_name_H-M   'P 1'
#
loop_
_entity.id
_entity.type
_entity.pdbx_description
1 polymer ?
#
loop_
_entity_poly.entity_id
_entity_poly.type
_entity_poly.pdbx_seq_one_letter_code
_entity_poly.pdbx_strand_id
1 'polypeptide(L)'
;CSEACGGGVRTRPVTCLDHTGAEVEVGEGVCLGPPPAAEEPCNTLVCPTYSVLWGPWGDCSLMCGNGTQTANALCYSMYGEALFMPVPVDNCPDDEDTAPRQRSCNT
;
A
#
# COMPACT_ATOMS: atom_id res chain seq x y z
N CYS A 1 -2.18 -14.77 -0.29
CA CYS A 1 -2.27 -14.03 -1.55
C CYS A 1 -0.87 -13.54 -1.87
N SER A 2 -0.44 -13.55 -3.13
CA SER A 2 0.89 -13.09 -3.54
C SER A 2 1.09 -11.60 -3.25
N GLU A 3 0.06 -10.81 -3.46
CA GLU A 3 0.05 -9.36 -3.20
C GLU A 3 -0.87 -9.01 -2.05
N ALA A 4 -0.58 -7.95 -1.30
CA ALA A 4 -1.45 -7.43 -0.24
C ALA A 4 -2.61 -6.58 -0.78
N CYS A 5 -2.42 -5.95 -1.93
CA CYS A 5 -3.37 -5.11 -2.67
C CYS A 5 -2.97 -5.08 -4.16
N GLY A 6 -3.74 -4.41 -5.01
CA GLY A 6 -3.40 -4.22 -6.44
C GLY A 6 -3.65 -5.45 -7.32
N GLY A 7 -4.16 -6.54 -6.74
CA GLY A 7 -4.37 -7.81 -7.40
C GLY A 7 -3.19 -8.76 -7.22
N GLY A 8 -3.47 -9.91 -6.63
CA GLY A 8 -2.54 -11.03 -6.53
C GLY A 8 -3.25 -12.36 -6.79
N VAL A 9 -2.50 -13.44 -6.68
CA VAL A 9 -3.01 -14.82 -6.82
C VAL A 9 -2.73 -15.58 -5.54
N ARG A 10 -3.65 -16.45 -5.14
CA ARG A 10 -3.35 -17.47 -4.12
C ARG A 10 -3.53 -18.84 -4.75
N THR A 11 -2.63 -19.74 -4.39
CA THR A 11 -2.57 -21.09 -4.92
C THR A 11 -2.83 -22.08 -3.81
N ARG A 12 -3.55 -23.16 -4.11
CA ARG A 12 -3.74 -24.31 -3.25
C ARG A 12 -3.22 -25.58 -3.93
N PRO A 13 -2.70 -26.55 -3.18
CA PRO A 13 -2.38 -27.85 -3.76
C PRO A 13 -3.67 -28.53 -4.23
N VAL A 14 -3.58 -29.17 -5.40
CA VAL A 14 -4.63 -30.04 -5.93
C VAL A 14 -4.00 -31.41 -6.12
N THR A 15 -4.41 -32.36 -5.28
CA THR A 15 -3.94 -33.74 -5.34
C THR A 15 -5.08 -34.66 -5.74
N CYS A 16 -4.70 -35.76 -6.36
CA CYS A 16 -5.62 -36.78 -6.84
C CYS A 16 -5.66 -37.92 -5.82
N LEU A 17 -6.86 -38.30 -5.41
CA LEU A 17 -7.07 -39.35 -4.41
C LEU A 17 -7.75 -40.56 -5.05
N ASP A 18 -7.36 -41.75 -4.63
CA ASP A 18 -8.05 -43.00 -5.02
C ASP A 18 -9.32 -43.24 -4.18
N HIS A 19 -10.00 -44.36 -4.44
CA HIS A 19 -11.19 -44.78 -3.69
C HIS A 19 -10.96 -45.03 -2.19
N THR A 20 -9.71 -45.17 -1.75
CA THR A 20 -9.31 -45.32 -0.35
C THR A 20 -8.91 -44.00 0.30
N GLY A 21 -8.81 -42.91 -0.49
CA GLY A 21 -8.36 -41.60 -0.05
C GLY A 21 -6.83 -41.43 -0.06
N ALA A 22 -6.09 -42.36 -0.67
CA ALA A 22 -4.64 -42.26 -0.81
C ALA A 22 -4.26 -41.37 -1.99
N GLU A 23 -3.22 -40.53 -1.79
CA GLU A 23 -2.65 -39.73 -2.87
C GLU A 23 -2.04 -40.64 -3.93
N VAL A 24 -2.40 -40.39 -5.19
CA VAL A 24 -1.90 -41.16 -6.32
C VAL A 24 -0.86 -40.34 -7.08
N GLU A 25 0.30 -40.93 -7.34
CA GLU A 25 1.29 -40.31 -8.24
C GLU A 25 0.66 -40.13 -9.62
N VAL A 26 0.70 -38.89 -10.10
CA VAL A 26 0.03 -38.47 -11.32
C VAL A 26 0.78 -39.03 -12.53
N GLY A 27 0.51 -40.29 -12.86
CA GLY A 27 0.71 -40.84 -14.20
C GLY A 27 -0.39 -40.36 -15.14
N GLU A 28 -0.10 -40.29 -16.44
CA GLU A 28 -1.07 -39.86 -17.45
C GLU A 28 -2.36 -40.72 -17.37
N GLY A 29 -3.49 -40.06 -17.07
CA GLY A 29 -4.84 -40.67 -17.16
C GLY A 29 -5.45 -41.22 -15.87
N VAL A 30 -4.83 -41.07 -14.70
CA VAL A 30 -5.37 -41.64 -13.44
C VAL A 30 -6.50 -40.78 -12.83
N CYS A 31 -6.45 -39.46 -13.03
CA CYS A 31 -7.46 -38.54 -12.51
C CYS A 31 -8.54 -38.31 -13.58
N LEU A 32 -9.77 -38.74 -13.29
CA LEU A 32 -10.89 -38.61 -14.20
C LEU A 32 -11.40 -37.17 -14.19
N GLY A 33 -11.12 -36.43 -15.27
CA GLY A 33 -11.64 -35.08 -15.51
C GLY A 33 -10.63 -33.96 -15.25
N PRO A 34 -10.97 -32.72 -15.64
CA PRO A 34 -10.10 -31.57 -15.43
C PRO A 34 -9.97 -31.28 -13.92
N PRO A 35 -8.76 -30.95 -13.44
CA PRO A 35 -8.56 -30.60 -12.04
C PRO A 35 -9.36 -29.33 -11.69
N PRO A 36 -9.83 -29.19 -10.44
CA PRO A 36 -10.42 -27.95 -9.99
C PRO A 36 -9.39 -26.82 -10.06
N ALA A 37 -9.88 -25.56 -10.08
CA ALA A 37 -9.00 -24.41 -10.01
C ALA A 37 -8.07 -24.51 -8.78
N ALA A 38 -6.77 -24.51 -9.05
CA ALA A 38 -5.70 -24.48 -8.05
C ALA A 38 -5.38 -23.04 -7.65
N GLU A 39 -5.80 -22.06 -8.46
CA GLU A 39 -5.48 -20.65 -8.29
C GLU A 39 -6.74 -19.80 -8.30
N GLU A 40 -6.75 -18.77 -7.47
CA GLU A 40 -7.81 -17.77 -7.47
C GLU A 40 -7.23 -16.35 -7.30
N PRO A 41 -7.84 -15.33 -7.95
CA PRO A 41 -7.46 -13.95 -7.74
C PRO A 41 -7.81 -13.51 -6.32
N CYS A 42 -6.99 -12.65 -5.75
CA CYS A 42 -7.17 -12.11 -4.42
C CYS A 42 -6.63 -10.69 -4.31
N ASN A 43 -7.07 -9.97 -3.28
CA ASN A 43 -6.60 -8.62 -2.97
C ASN A 43 -6.66 -7.65 -4.17
N THR A 44 -7.78 -7.69 -4.91
CA THR A 44 -8.00 -6.94 -6.16
C THR A 44 -8.32 -5.47 -5.96
N LEU A 45 -8.38 -4.99 -4.71
CA LEU A 45 -8.56 -3.58 -4.40
C LEU A 45 -7.28 -2.82 -4.74
N VAL A 46 -7.42 -1.63 -5.32
CA VAL A 46 -6.29 -0.75 -5.66
C VAL A 46 -5.45 -0.48 -4.42
N CYS A 47 -4.12 -0.54 -4.57
CA CYS A 47 -3.21 -0.19 -3.49
C CYS A 47 -3.32 1.29 -3.13
N PRO A 48 -3.16 1.65 -1.84
CA PRO A 48 -3.08 3.05 -1.46
C PRO A 48 -1.87 3.69 -2.14
N THR A 49 -2.06 4.86 -2.75
CA THR A 49 -0.96 5.73 -3.14
C THR A 49 -0.79 6.81 -2.10
N TYR A 50 0.45 7.17 -1.79
CA TYR A 50 0.75 8.16 -0.78
C TYR A 50 1.15 9.47 -1.42
N SER A 51 0.71 10.58 -0.84
CA SER A 51 1.00 11.92 -1.33
C SER A 51 1.29 12.86 -0.17
N VAL A 52 2.15 13.84 -0.44
CA VAL A 52 2.54 14.88 0.51
C VAL A 52 1.79 16.17 0.18
N LEU A 53 1.13 16.74 1.18
CA LEU A 53 0.62 18.11 1.14
C LEU A 53 1.33 18.95 2.20
N TRP A 54 1.57 20.22 1.88
CA TRP A 54 2.17 21.14 2.82
C TRP A 54 1.09 21.83 3.64
N GLY A 55 1.21 21.74 4.96
CA GLY A 55 0.39 22.53 5.86
C GLY A 55 0.65 24.03 5.70
N PRO A 56 -0.20 24.89 6.29
CA PRO A 56 0.08 26.31 6.37
C PRO A 56 1.39 26.54 7.12
N TRP A 57 2.03 27.67 6.84
CA TRP A 57 3.15 28.13 7.64
C TRP A 57 2.69 28.41 9.07
N GLY A 58 3.46 27.93 10.04
CA GLY A 58 3.26 28.28 11.44
C GLY A 58 3.61 29.75 11.70
N ASP A 59 3.41 30.15 12.96
CA ASP A 59 3.74 31.49 13.39
C ASP A 59 5.23 31.82 13.19
N CYS A 60 5.51 33.10 12.98
CA CYS A 60 6.89 33.56 12.92
C CYS A 60 7.54 33.42 14.29
N SER A 61 8.77 32.90 14.33
CA SER A 61 9.53 32.72 15.58
C SER A 61 9.77 34.03 16.33
N LEU A 62 9.73 35.16 15.62
CA LEU A 62 9.91 36.50 16.17
C LEU A 62 8.77 37.42 15.74
N MET A 63 8.31 38.27 16.65
CA MET A 63 7.30 39.28 16.33
C MET A 63 7.85 40.45 15.51
N CYS A 64 9.18 40.67 15.52
CA CYS A 64 9.85 41.70 14.73
C CYS A 64 11.29 41.28 14.38
N GLY A 65 11.81 41.79 13.26
CA GLY A 65 13.15 41.47 12.78
C GLY A 65 13.24 40.12 12.07
N ASN A 66 14.45 39.58 11.93
CA ASN A 66 14.72 38.41 11.08
C ASN A 66 14.25 37.10 11.74
N GLY A 67 12.94 36.85 11.72
CA GLY A 67 12.34 35.62 12.20
C GLY A 67 12.28 34.52 11.13
N THR A 68 11.94 33.32 11.56
CA THR A 68 11.73 32.15 10.70
C THR A 68 10.39 31.53 11.03
N GLN A 69 9.68 31.10 10.00
CA GLN A 69 8.44 30.32 10.12
C GLN A 69 8.66 28.94 9.49
N THR A 70 7.99 27.94 10.05
CA THR A 70 8.15 26.53 9.66
C THR A 70 6.82 25.99 9.12
N ALA A 71 6.87 25.19 8.05
CA ALA A 71 5.72 24.45 7.54
C ALA A 71 6.04 22.95 7.58
N ASN A 72 5.11 22.17 8.14
CA ASN A 72 5.22 20.72 8.22
C ASN A 72 4.50 20.06 7.05
N ALA A 73 5.05 18.93 6.60
CA ALA A 73 4.38 18.04 5.66
C ALA A 73 3.22 17.30 6.34
N LEU A 74 2.15 17.10 5.60
CA LEU A 74 1.00 16.28 5.95
C LEU A 74 0.88 15.18 4.89
N CYS A 75 0.78 13.93 5.32
CA CYS A 75 0.71 12.82 4.40
C CYS A 75 -0.66 12.21 4.36
N TYR A 76 -1.06 11.83 3.15
CA TYR A 76 -2.38 11.31 2.89
C TYR A 76 -2.28 10.09 1.99
N SER A 77 -3.11 9.09 2.29
CA SER A 77 -3.34 7.95 1.42
C SER A 77 -4.52 8.22 0.49
N MET A 78 -4.39 7.76 -0.75
CA MET A 78 -5.43 7.72 -1.77
C MET A 78 -5.77 6.27 -2.13
N TYR A 79 -7.05 5.91 -2.03
CA TYR A 79 -7.57 4.65 -2.57
C TYR A 79 -8.33 4.93 -3.87
N GLY A 80 -7.66 4.79 -5.02
CA GLY A 80 -8.25 5.20 -6.30
C GLY A 80 -8.60 6.70 -6.32
N GLU A 81 -9.75 7.05 -6.89
CA GLU A 81 -10.12 8.44 -7.23
C GLU A 81 -10.74 9.27 -6.08
N ALA A 82 -11.06 8.69 -4.92
CA ALA A 82 -12.10 9.32 -4.07
C ALA A 82 -11.84 9.41 -2.56
N LEU A 83 -10.72 8.91 -2.02
CA LEU A 83 -10.52 8.91 -0.57
C LEU A 83 -9.17 9.52 -0.18
N PHE A 84 -9.19 10.66 0.52
CA PHE A 84 -8.00 11.35 1.00
C PHE A 84 -7.95 11.26 2.52
N MET A 85 -7.17 10.32 3.07
CA MET A 85 -7.12 10.09 4.52
C MET A 85 -5.74 10.44 5.08
N PRO A 86 -5.65 11.21 6.19
CA PRO A 86 -4.38 11.51 6.82
C PRO A 86 -3.75 10.23 7.37
N VAL A 87 -2.46 10.07 7.12
CA VAL A 87 -1.66 8.90 7.56
C VAL A 87 -0.41 9.36 8.30
N PRO A 88 0.20 8.49 9.13
CA PRO A 88 1.49 8.76 9.75
C PRO A 88 2.57 9.08 8.72
N VAL A 89 3.55 9.89 9.14
CA VAL A 89 4.64 10.36 8.26
C VAL A 89 5.52 9.19 7.76
N ASP A 90 5.56 8.07 8.48
CA ASP A 90 6.28 6.87 8.05
C ASP A 90 5.73 6.21 6.78
N ASN A 91 4.52 6.60 6.34
CA ASN A 91 3.91 6.09 5.11
C ASN A 91 4.06 7.07 3.93
N CYS A 92 4.75 8.20 4.11
CA CYS A 92 4.95 9.15 3.02
C CYS A 92 5.94 8.60 1.99
N PRO A 93 5.85 9.04 0.73
CA PRO A 93 6.96 8.96 -0.21
C PRO A 93 8.18 9.70 0.38
N ASP A 94 9.38 9.16 0.14
CA ASP A 94 10.74 9.64 0.48
C ASP A 94 10.90 10.74 1.57
N ASP A 95 11.78 10.48 2.54
CA ASP A 95 12.04 11.37 3.68
C ASP A 95 12.40 12.83 3.30
N GLU A 96 13.01 13.04 2.13
CA GLU A 96 13.41 14.37 1.64
C GLU A 96 12.20 15.28 1.36
N ASP A 97 11.06 14.72 0.98
CA ASP A 97 9.81 15.46 0.72
C ASP A 97 9.00 15.72 2.00
N THR A 98 9.38 15.15 3.14
CA THR A 98 8.68 15.35 4.43
C THR A 98 9.42 16.27 5.40
N ALA A 99 10.67 16.64 5.10
CA ALA A 99 11.49 17.51 5.95
C ALA A 99 10.84 18.90 6.14
N PRO A 100 10.76 19.43 7.38
CA PRO A 100 10.08 20.70 7.65
C PRO A 100 10.72 21.85 6.87
N ARG A 101 9.89 22.56 6.09
CA ARG A 101 10.33 23.72 5.31
C ARG A 101 10.45 24.93 6.21
N GLN A 102 11.44 25.77 5.92
CA GLN A 102 11.67 27.03 6.62
C GLN A 102 11.73 28.20 5.64
N ARG A 103 11.17 29.35 6.04
CA ARG A 103 11.33 30.62 5.33
C ARG A 103 11.46 31.78 6.31
N SER A 104 12.09 32.87 5.88
CA SER A 104 12.15 34.10 6.66
C SER A 104 10.77 34.75 6.81
N CYS A 105 10.59 35.52 7.89
CA CYS A 105 9.42 36.33 8.17
C CYS A 105 9.81 37.59 8.94
N ASN A 106 8.94 38.60 8.90
CA ASN A 106 9.06 39.87 9.63
C ASN A 106 10.38 40.64 9.38
N THR A 107 10.96 40.41 8.20
CA THR A 107 12.19 41.08 7.70
C THR A 107 12.00 42.56 7.46
#